data_AF-A0A2V8RHL2-F1
#
_entry.id   AF-A0A2V8RHL2-F1
#
_cell.length_a   1.000
_cell.length_b   1.000
_cell.length_c   1.000
_cell.angle_alpha   90.00
_cell.angle_beta   90.00
_cell.angle_gamma   90.00
#
_symmetry.space_group_name_H-M   'P 1'
#
loop_
_entity.id
_entity.type
_entity.pdbx_description
1 polymer ?
#
loop_
_entity_poly.entity_id
_entity_poly.type
_entity_poly.pdbx_seq_one_letter_code
_entity_poly.pdbx_strand_id
1 'polypeptide(L)'
;MKLTRSLLALSFGFALILPTIFVPFGPSVHAQTQDAALQRGYRTGYSDGYMGGYRDMLDGQDKGYERHAEYGAADRAFNKEYGSLEDYRDGYRQGFRAGYETGFDKKTFESVIPAGLTRKGVEPVLIPAVQNDSTSPADKPVASDAKTDEAQKITTPAVAPADKPATDASNDIQAAIPATTFRDDGTIMTIPKDTEIMIELQDEIGTQTTRAGERFTAKVISPMELDGAIVEGHVEKIQIPGRIKGAAEVQLSFDRLILSDTRWSNFNGVLTEVMPVKGDNVKRVSNEGTAFGQNSVKGDAI
;
A
#
# COMPACT_ATOMS: atom_id res chain seq x y z
N MET A 1 1.30 -93.66 -2.73
CA MET A 1 1.29 -94.32 -4.05
C MET A 1 0.44 -93.49 -5.01
N LYS A 2 0.79 -93.50 -6.32
CA LYS A 2 -0.05 -93.21 -7.51
C LYS A 2 -0.78 -91.86 -7.59
N LEU A 3 -0.70 -91.24 -8.77
CA LEU A 3 -1.45 -90.04 -9.15
C LEU A 3 -2.81 -90.43 -9.76
N THR A 4 -3.78 -89.52 -9.71
CA THR A 4 -4.82 -89.36 -10.73
C THR A 4 -5.07 -87.86 -10.97
N ARG A 5 -5.32 -87.49 -12.22
CA ARG A 5 -5.63 -86.12 -12.66
C ARG A 5 -7.12 -86.01 -12.99
N SER A 6 -7.69 -84.80 -12.87
CA SER A 6 -8.80 -84.35 -13.72
C SER A 6 -8.72 -82.82 -13.93
N LEU A 7 -9.50 -82.30 -14.88
CA LEU A 7 -9.46 -80.91 -15.36
C LEU A 7 -10.72 -80.10 -14.99
N LEU A 8 -10.68 -78.82 -15.37
CA LEU A 8 -11.73 -77.78 -15.29
C LEU A 8 -11.99 -77.21 -13.88
N ALA A 9 -12.41 -75.93 -13.75
CA ALA A 9 -12.79 -74.97 -14.78
C ALA A 9 -11.99 -73.64 -14.71
N LEU A 10 -12.07 -72.87 -15.80
CA LEU A 10 -11.42 -71.57 -15.98
C LEU A 10 -12.34 -70.42 -15.56
N SER A 11 -11.87 -69.48 -14.76
CA SER A 11 -12.50 -68.16 -14.57
C SER A 11 -11.45 -67.05 -14.50
N PHE A 12 -11.51 -66.11 -15.44
CA PHE A 12 -10.49 -65.09 -15.64
C PHE A 12 -10.86 -63.81 -14.85
N GLY A 13 -10.25 -63.61 -13.68
CA GLY A 13 -10.44 -62.42 -12.85
C GLY A 13 -9.37 -61.35 -13.12
N PHE A 14 -9.45 -60.65 -14.26
CA PHE A 14 -8.48 -59.63 -14.63
C PHE A 14 -8.69 -58.32 -13.83
N ALA A 15 -8.11 -58.25 -12.63
CA ALA A 15 -8.12 -57.06 -11.80
C ALA A 15 -7.24 -55.96 -12.43
N LEU A 16 -7.87 -55.05 -13.18
CA LEU A 16 -7.23 -53.92 -13.85
C LEU A 16 -6.77 -52.86 -12.81
N ILE A 17 -5.54 -53.01 -12.32
CA ILE A 17 -4.89 -51.99 -11.49
C ILE A 17 -4.48 -50.83 -12.40
N LEU A 18 -5.30 -49.77 -12.48
CA LEU A 18 -4.81 -48.48 -12.99
C LEU A 18 -3.92 -47.83 -11.94
N PRO A 19 -2.64 -47.53 -12.24
CA PRO A 19 -1.92 -46.52 -11.47
C PRO A 19 -2.54 -45.16 -11.79
N THR A 20 -3.31 -44.59 -10.86
CA THR A 20 -3.72 -43.18 -10.95
C THR A 20 -2.49 -42.29 -10.81
N ILE A 21 -1.87 -41.96 -11.94
CA ILE A 21 -0.80 -40.95 -12.01
C ILE A 21 -1.44 -39.61 -11.68
N PHE A 22 -1.41 -39.25 -10.39
CA PHE A 22 -1.95 -38.01 -9.89
C PHE A 22 -0.99 -36.87 -10.26
N VAL A 23 -1.09 -36.38 -11.49
CA VAL A 23 -0.34 -35.20 -11.95
C VAL A 23 -0.95 -33.97 -11.26
N PRO A 24 -0.21 -33.28 -10.36
CA PRO A 24 -0.71 -32.08 -9.74
C PRO A 24 -0.66 -30.92 -10.76
N PHE A 25 -1.75 -30.75 -11.52
CA PHE A 25 -2.04 -29.50 -12.22
C PHE A 25 -2.40 -28.41 -11.21
N GLY A 26 -1.40 -27.98 -10.43
CA GLY A 26 -1.47 -26.71 -9.72
C GLY A 26 -1.52 -25.57 -10.73
N PRO A 27 -2.34 -24.52 -10.53
CA PRO A 27 -2.35 -23.37 -11.41
C PRO A 27 -0.98 -22.68 -11.40
N SER A 28 -0.47 -22.35 -12.59
CA SER A 28 0.83 -21.71 -12.77
C SER A 28 0.88 -20.33 -12.11
N VAL A 29 1.51 -20.23 -10.94
CA VAL A 29 1.59 -19.00 -10.10
C VAL A 29 2.25 -17.81 -10.83
N HIS A 30 2.96 -18.07 -11.93
CA HIS A 30 3.71 -17.09 -12.72
C HIS A 30 2.91 -15.87 -13.23
N ALA A 31 1.58 -15.96 -13.40
CA ALA A 31 0.78 -14.80 -13.80
C ALA A 31 0.79 -13.70 -12.74
N GLN A 32 0.61 -14.05 -11.47
CA GLN A 32 0.53 -13.11 -10.36
C GLN A 32 1.89 -12.43 -10.04
N THR A 33 3.00 -12.99 -10.53
CA THR A 33 4.36 -12.46 -10.29
C THR A 33 4.77 -11.35 -11.27
N GLN A 34 4.19 -11.30 -12.48
CA GLN A 34 4.50 -10.22 -13.43
C GLN A 34 3.89 -8.90 -12.96
N ASP A 35 2.61 -8.94 -12.55
CA ASP A 35 1.94 -7.82 -11.89
C ASP A 35 2.68 -7.39 -10.62
N ALA A 36 3.14 -8.31 -9.78
CA ALA A 36 3.79 -7.97 -8.51
C ALA A 36 5.06 -7.09 -8.70
N ALA A 37 5.95 -7.44 -9.63
CA ALA A 37 7.13 -6.63 -9.94
C ALA A 37 6.76 -5.26 -10.51
N LEU A 38 5.83 -5.24 -11.47
CA LEU A 38 5.40 -4.04 -12.17
C LEU A 38 4.69 -3.05 -11.23
N GLN A 39 3.82 -3.56 -10.36
CA GLN A 39 3.09 -2.80 -9.34
C GLN A 39 4.01 -2.27 -8.24
N ARG A 40 4.94 -3.09 -7.71
CA ARG A 40 5.94 -2.62 -6.73
C ARG A 40 6.88 -1.59 -7.34
N GLY A 41 7.33 -1.80 -8.57
CA GLY A 41 8.11 -0.83 -9.33
C GLY A 41 7.37 0.51 -9.43
N TYR A 42 6.11 0.50 -9.86
CA TYR A 42 5.30 1.71 -9.97
C TYR A 42 5.17 2.48 -8.65
N ARG A 43 4.97 1.79 -7.51
CA ARG A 43 4.88 2.46 -6.20
C ARG A 43 6.17 3.19 -5.82
N THR A 44 7.31 2.49 -5.83
CA THR A 44 8.62 3.07 -5.50
C THR A 44 9.02 4.15 -6.51
N GLY A 45 8.74 3.94 -7.80
CA GLY A 45 8.95 4.95 -8.83
C GLY A 45 8.14 6.21 -8.54
N TYR A 46 6.86 6.08 -8.20
CA TYR A 46 5.99 7.22 -7.89
C TYR A 46 6.53 8.06 -6.72
N SER A 47 7.00 7.43 -5.63
CA SER A 47 7.54 8.16 -4.48
C SER A 47 8.83 8.91 -4.81
N ASP A 48 9.77 8.25 -5.49
CA ASP A 48 11.01 8.88 -5.95
C ASP A 48 10.74 10.03 -6.94
N GLY A 49 9.82 9.80 -7.88
CA GLY A 49 9.40 10.79 -8.88
C GLY A 49 8.79 12.03 -8.25
N TYR A 50 7.85 11.84 -7.31
CA TYR A 50 7.19 12.93 -6.58
C TYR A 50 8.22 13.83 -5.88
N MET A 51 9.25 13.25 -5.27
CA MET A 51 10.30 14.04 -4.62
C MET A 51 11.27 14.70 -5.59
N GLY A 52 11.55 14.08 -6.74
CA GLY A 52 12.25 14.75 -7.84
C GLY A 52 11.49 15.99 -8.30
N GLY A 53 10.19 15.85 -8.59
CA GLY A 53 9.33 16.94 -9.05
C GLY A 53 9.13 18.05 -8.02
N TYR A 54 8.87 17.70 -6.77
CA TYR A 54 8.68 18.67 -5.69
C TYR A 54 9.98 19.43 -5.37
N ARG A 55 11.14 18.75 -5.32
CA ARG A 55 12.44 19.44 -5.15
C ARG A 55 12.75 20.36 -6.31
N ASP A 56 12.60 19.88 -7.55
CA ASP A 56 12.84 20.66 -8.76
C ASP A 56 12.00 21.96 -8.79
N MET A 57 10.72 21.86 -8.43
CA MET A 57 9.83 23.03 -8.32
C MET A 57 10.27 24.00 -7.22
N LEU A 58 10.71 23.51 -6.05
CA LEU A 58 11.20 24.36 -4.96
C LEU A 58 12.51 25.09 -5.34
N ASP A 59 13.41 24.41 -6.06
CA ASP A 59 14.67 24.95 -6.56
C ASP A 59 14.50 25.71 -7.91
N GLY A 60 13.25 25.95 -8.34
CA GLY A 60 12.92 26.79 -9.50
C GLY A 60 13.33 26.22 -10.87
N GLN A 61 13.48 24.90 -10.99
CA GLN A 61 13.91 24.22 -12.21
C GLN A 61 12.73 23.95 -13.17
N ASP A 62 13.00 23.93 -14.49
CA ASP A 62 12.01 23.52 -15.49
C ASP A 62 11.64 22.03 -15.36
N LYS A 63 10.37 21.65 -15.64
CA LYS A 63 9.91 20.24 -15.61
C LYS A 63 10.81 19.33 -16.46
N GLY A 64 11.35 18.27 -15.86
CA GLY A 64 12.13 17.24 -16.57
C GLY A 64 12.54 16.08 -15.68
N TYR A 65 11.74 15.01 -15.65
CA TYR A 65 12.00 13.80 -14.87
C TYR A 65 13.26 13.02 -15.32
N GLU A 66 13.66 13.16 -16.59
CA GLU A 66 14.71 12.36 -17.23
C GLU A 66 16.14 12.63 -16.71
N ARG A 67 16.35 13.74 -15.98
CA ARG A 67 17.66 14.11 -15.41
C ARG A 67 17.98 13.40 -14.09
N HIS A 68 16.98 12.81 -13.43
CA HIS A 68 17.16 12.13 -12.15
C HIS A 68 17.79 10.75 -12.38
N ALA A 69 18.90 10.46 -11.70
CA ALA A 69 19.67 9.23 -11.92
C ALA A 69 18.86 7.97 -11.57
N GLU A 70 17.96 8.13 -10.61
CA GLU A 70 16.97 7.18 -10.11
C GLU A 70 16.03 6.73 -11.25
N TYR A 71 15.54 7.67 -12.07
CA TYR A 71 14.71 7.37 -13.25
C TYR A 71 15.47 6.56 -14.31
N GLY A 72 16.77 6.80 -14.47
CA GLY A 72 17.63 6.06 -15.40
C GLY A 72 17.93 4.63 -14.93
N ALA A 73 18.27 4.44 -13.65
CA ALA A 73 18.60 3.15 -13.06
C ALA A 73 17.36 2.26 -12.85
N ALA A 74 16.30 2.85 -12.31
CA ALA A 74 14.97 2.27 -12.10
C ALA A 74 14.92 0.93 -11.31
N ASP A 75 15.97 0.63 -10.53
CA ASP A 75 16.19 -0.61 -9.80
C ASP A 75 16.36 -0.43 -8.27
N ARG A 76 16.18 0.81 -7.80
CA ARG A 76 16.08 1.16 -6.38
C ARG A 76 15.02 0.29 -5.70
N ALA A 77 15.35 -0.28 -4.53
CA ALA A 77 14.50 -1.19 -3.76
C ALA A 77 14.01 -2.49 -4.49
N PHE A 78 14.60 -2.86 -5.64
CA PHE A 78 14.26 -4.11 -6.31
C PHE A 78 14.64 -5.35 -5.47
N ASN A 79 13.68 -6.26 -5.29
CA ASN A 79 13.91 -7.63 -4.84
C ASN A 79 13.51 -8.61 -5.96
N LYS A 80 14.37 -9.60 -6.22
CA LYS A 80 14.14 -10.69 -7.18
C LYS A 80 12.88 -11.51 -6.87
N GLU A 81 12.44 -11.53 -5.62
CA GLU A 81 11.18 -12.19 -5.22
C GLU A 81 9.93 -11.50 -5.76
N TYR A 82 10.01 -10.21 -6.14
CA TYR A 82 8.88 -9.50 -6.74
C TYR A 82 8.60 -9.95 -8.18
N GLY A 83 9.62 -10.43 -8.90
CA GLY A 83 9.53 -10.85 -10.30
C GLY A 83 10.77 -10.45 -11.11
N SER A 84 10.60 -10.05 -12.38
CA SER A 84 11.74 -9.67 -13.22
C SER A 84 12.19 -8.23 -12.98
N LEU A 85 13.49 -7.99 -13.13
CA LEU A 85 14.07 -6.64 -13.07
C LEU A 85 13.58 -5.75 -14.24
N GLU A 86 13.21 -6.35 -15.38
CA GLU A 86 12.64 -5.67 -16.54
C GLU A 86 11.27 -5.07 -16.18
N ASP A 87 10.39 -5.89 -15.59
CA ASP A 87 9.04 -5.49 -15.17
C ASP A 87 9.09 -4.46 -14.03
N TYR A 88 9.99 -4.65 -13.06
CA TYR A 88 10.18 -3.67 -11.99
C TYR A 88 10.63 -2.32 -12.54
N ARG A 89 11.64 -2.29 -13.43
CA ARG A 89 12.14 -1.05 -14.06
C ARG A 89 11.10 -0.36 -14.92
N ASP A 90 10.25 -1.09 -15.63
CA ASP A 90 9.16 -0.51 -16.44
C ASP A 90 8.01 0.01 -15.58
N GLY A 91 7.70 -0.65 -14.46
CA GLY A 91 6.78 -0.13 -13.46
C GLY A 91 7.32 1.17 -12.87
N TYR A 92 8.58 1.14 -12.44
CA TYR A 92 9.28 2.27 -11.84
C TYR A 92 9.31 3.50 -12.76
N ARG A 93 9.69 3.34 -14.04
CA ARG A 93 9.70 4.46 -15.01
C ARG A 93 8.31 4.97 -15.40
N GLN A 94 7.24 4.21 -15.14
CA GLN A 94 5.87 4.68 -15.28
C GLN A 94 5.44 5.48 -14.03
N GLY A 95 5.65 4.91 -12.84
CA GLY A 95 5.39 5.56 -11.56
C GLY A 95 6.14 6.88 -11.41
N PHE A 96 7.44 6.89 -11.70
CA PHE A 96 8.29 8.07 -11.55
C PHE A 96 7.82 9.24 -12.41
N ARG A 97 7.41 9.01 -13.66
CA ARG A 97 6.84 10.09 -14.50
C ARG A 97 5.54 10.65 -13.90
N ALA A 98 4.65 9.78 -13.44
CA ALA A 98 3.37 10.20 -12.86
C ALA A 98 3.56 10.97 -11.55
N GLY A 99 4.31 10.39 -10.60
CA GLY A 99 4.64 11.03 -9.33
C GLY A 99 5.37 12.35 -9.52
N TYR A 100 6.32 12.43 -10.45
CA TYR A 100 7.04 13.67 -10.77
C TYR A 100 6.12 14.81 -11.21
N GLU A 101 5.14 14.51 -12.06
CA GLU A 101 4.16 15.51 -12.48
C GLU A 101 3.27 15.96 -11.30
N THR A 102 2.82 15.03 -10.45
CA THR A 102 2.09 15.32 -9.22
C THR A 102 2.87 16.25 -8.28
N GLY A 103 4.11 15.87 -7.94
CA GLY A 103 4.95 16.59 -6.98
C GLY A 103 5.40 17.95 -7.48
N PHE A 104 5.74 18.07 -8.76
CA PHE A 104 6.06 19.37 -9.37
C PHE A 104 4.85 20.33 -9.36
N ASP A 105 3.65 19.80 -9.60
CA ASP A 105 2.41 20.60 -9.58
C ASP A 105 1.89 20.92 -8.16
N LYS A 106 2.59 20.49 -7.09
CA LYS A 106 2.13 20.57 -5.68
C LYS A 106 0.79 19.89 -5.42
N LYS A 107 0.43 18.89 -6.22
CA LYS A 107 -0.76 18.05 -5.98
C LYS A 107 -0.46 17.09 -4.83
N THR A 108 -1.51 16.62 -4.14
CA THR A 108 -1.38 15.59 -3.11
C THR A 108 -0.76 14.31 -3.69
N PHE A 109 0.05 13.61 -2.89
CA PHE A 109 0.64 12.34 -3.31
C PHE A 109 -0.46 11.27 -3.46
N GLU A 110 -0.57 10.69 -4.65
CA GLU A 110 -1.60 9.71 -5.01
C GLU A 110 -0.98 8.51 -5.74
N SER A 111 -0.32 7.60 -5.01
CA SER A 111 0.25 6.36 -5.58
C SER A 111 -0.84 5.30 -5.87
N VAL A 112 -1.85 5.71 -6.64
CA VAL A 112 -2.89 4.85 -7.19
C VAL A 112 -2.30 4.13 -8.41
N ILE A 113 -2.37 2.80 -8.41
CA ILE A 113 -1.92 1.98 -9.54
C ILE A 113 -3.02 2.02 -10.62
N PRO A 114 -2.73 2.43 -11.86
CA PRO A 114 -3.73 2.46 -12.92
C PRO A 114 -4.12 1.03 -13.33
N ALA A 115 -5.42 0.80 -13.55
CA ALA A 115 -6.01 -0.51 -13.85
C ALA A 115 -5.62 -1.12 -15.22
N GLY A 116 -4.63 -0.56 -15.90
CA GLY A 116 -4.04 -1.04 -17.15
C GLY A 116 -2.51 -0.90 -17.16
N LEU A 117 -1.86 -0.85 -15.98
CA LEU A 117 -0.41 -0.83 -15.86
C LEU A 117 0.17 -2.09 -16.52
N THR A 118 0.92 -1.90 -17.61
CA THR A 118 1.53 -2.98 -18.41
C THR A 118 3.00 -2.67 -18.67
N ARG A 119 3.77 -3.67 -19.12
CA ARG A 119 5.13 -3.44 -19.64
C ARG A 119 5.04 -2.60 -20.92
N LYS A 120 5.91 -1.59 -21.08
CA LYS A 120 5.74 -0.56 -22.12
C LYS A 120 5.98 -1.13 -23.52
N GLY A 121 4.90 -1.54 -24.19
CA GLY A 121 4.94 -2.19 -25.51
C GLY A 121 4.12 -3.49 -25.60
N VAL A 122 3.41 -3.90 -24.54
CA VAL A 122 2.39 -4.94 -24.61
C VAL A 122 1.01 -4.28 -24.64
N GLU A 123 0.44 -4.14 -25.84
CA GLU A 123 -0.95 -3.69 -26.03
C GLU A 123 -1.91 -4.60 -25.23
N PRO A 124 -2.76 -4.06 -24.35
CA PRO A 124 -3.80 -4.86 -23.71
C PRO A 124 -4.84 -5.27 -24.77
N VAL A 125 -5.01 -6.57 -24.98
CA VAL A 125 -6.07 -7.10 -25.86
C VAL A 125 -7.42 -6.72 -25.27
N LEU A 126 -8.05 -5.70 -25.86
CA LEU A 126 -9.29 -5.11 -25.37
C LEU A 126 -10.43 -6.14 -25.43
N ILE A 127 -10.76 -6.73 -24.28
CA ILE A 127 -12.06 -7.37 -24.06
C ILE A 127 -13.08 -6.21 -23.99
N PRO A 128 -14.08 -6.13 -24.88
CA PRO A 128 -14.95 -4.95 -24.96
C PRO A 128 -15.72 -4.72 -23.66
N ALA A 129 -15.55 -3.53 -23.06
CA ALA A 129 -16.36 -3.09 -21.94
C ALA A 129 -17.83 -2.93 -22.39
N VAL A 130 -18.76 -3.45 -21.60
CA VAL A 130 -20.19 -3.35 -21.88
C VAL A 130 -20.63 -1.89 -21.77
N GLN A 131 -21.14 -1.34 -22.87
CA GLN A 131 -21.56 0.05 -22.97
C GLN A 131 -22.91 0.27 -22.25
N ASN A 132 -22.87 0.96 -21.11
CA ASN A 132 -24.05 1.67 -20.60
C ASN A 132 -23.97 3.13 -21.07
N ASP A 133 -24.56 3.40 -22.23
CA ASP A 133 -24.70 4.75 -22.77
C ASP A 133 -25.76 5.55 -22.00
N SER A 134 -25.44 6.80 -21.68
CA SER A 134 -26.33 7.81 -21.10
C SER A 134 -25.71 9.20 -21.27
N THR A 135 -25.77 9.71 -22.51
CA THR A 135 -25.33 11.07 -22.84
C THR A 135 -26.08 12.14 -22.04
N SER A 136 -25.40 13.25 -21.74
CA SER A 136 -25.99 14.42 -21.08
C SER A 136 -25.44 15.73 -21.67
N PRO A 137 -26.22 16.45 -22.50
CA PRO A 137 -25.95 17.82 -22.92
C PRO A 137 -26.61 18.82 -21.95
N ALA A 138 -25.97 19.98 -21.72
CA ALA A 138 -26.52 21.05 -20.89
C ALA A 138 -27.44 22.00 -21.70
N ASP A 139 -28.52 22.50 -21.09
CA ASP A 139 -28.60 23.92 -20.65
C ASP A 139 -29.94 24.28 -19.94
N LYS A 140 -30.03 25.52 -19.43
CA LYS A 140 -31.19 26.14 -18.72
C LYS A 140 -31.68 27.39 -19.50
N PRO A 141 -32.79 28.06 -19.12
CA PRO A 141 -34.09 27.62 -18.58
C PRO A 141 -35.28 28.23 -19.39
N VAL A 142 -36.55 28.04 -18.98
CA VAL A 142 -37.65 29.05 -19.04
C VAL A 142 -38.92 28.55 -18.30
N ALA A 143 -39.89 29.45 -18.06
CA ALA A 143 -40.88 29.39 -16.97
C ALA A 143 -42.30 28.83 -17.28
N SER A 144 -43.00 28.48 -16.19
CA SER A 144 -44.44 28.67 -15.89
C SER A 144 -45.52 28.13 -16.83
N ASP A 145 -46.43 27.27 -16.31
CA ASP A 145 -47.73 27.77 -15.82
C ASP A 145 -48.52 26.75 -14.96
N ALA A 146 -49.65 27.17 -14.40
CA ALA A 146 -50.44 26.54 -13.33
C ALA A 146 -51.48 25.49 -13.84
N LYS A 147 -52.37 24.85 -13.07
CA LYS A 147 -52.91 25.09 -11.70
C LYS A 147 -53.75 23.88 -11.19
N THR A 148 -54.00 23.81 -9.87
CA THR A 148 -55.25 23.32 -9.21
C THR A 148 -55.61 21.81 -9.29
N ASP A 149 -56.03 21.09 -8.23
CA ASP A 149 -55.97 21.20 -6.74
C ASP A 149 -55.99 19.72 -6.21
N GLU A 150 -56.47 19.19 -5.07
CA GLU A 150 -57.24 19.59 -3.86
C GLU A 150 -57.07 18.47 -2.76
N ALA A 151 -57.71 18.61 -1.58
CA ALA A 151 -58.07 17.57 -0.59
C ALA A 151 -56.99 16.55 -0.13
N GLN A 152 -56.23 16.84 0.93
CA GLN A 152 -56.53 16.50 2.35
C GLN A 152 -56.42 15.02 2.79
N LYS A 153 -55.52 14.74 3.75
CA LYS A 153 -55.87 14.58 5.19
C LYS A 153 -54.63 14.52 6.09
N ILE A 154 -54.74 15.07 7.30
CA ILE A 154 -53.68 15.13 8.34
C ILE A 154 -53.95 14.10 9.44
N THR A 155 -52.90 13.45 9.99
CA THR A 155 -52.79 13.10 11.43
C THR A 155 -51.39 12.61 11.82
N THR A 156 -50.82 13.21 12.88
CA THR A 156 -49.78 12.64 13.75
C THR A 156 -50.33 12.64 15.18
N PRO A 157 -50.11 11.58 15.99
CA PRO A 157 -49.12 11.65 17.07
C PRO A 157 -48.31 10.33 17.19
N ALA A 158 -47.05 10.24 17.64
CA ALA A 158 -46.27 10.95 18.67
C ALA A 158 -46.28 10.29 20.08
N VAL A 159 -45.16 9.58 20.38
CA VAL A 159 -44.48 9.41 21.68
C VAL A 159 -45.14 8.59 22.83
N ALA A 160 -44.46 7.50 23.24
CA ALA A 160 -44.18 7.14 24.65
C ALA A 160 -43.04 6.07 24.75
N PRO A 161 -42.17 6.08 25.79
CA PRO A 161 -41.03 5.15 25.92
C PRO A 161 -41.14 4.11 27.07
N ALA A 162 -40.24 3.12 27.09
CA ALA A 162 -39.96 2.21 28.22
C ALA A 162 -38.48 1.77 28.22
N ASP A 163 -37.99 1.20 29.34
CA ASP A 163 -36.56 1.17 29.70
C ASP A 163 -36.00 -0.24 30.05
N LYS A 164 -34.67 -0.40 29.91
CA LYS A 164 -33.77 -1.43 30.50
C LYS A 164 -33.72 -2.88 29.97
N PRO A 165 -32.61 -3.63 30.27
CA PRO A 165 -32.05 -4.65 29.37
C PRO A 165 -32.20 -6.12 29.84
N ALA A 166 -31.72 -7.04 29.00
CA ALA A 166 -31.40 -8.42 29.34
C ALA A 166 -30.01 -8.83 28.78
N THR A 167 -29.40 -9.86 29.37
CA THR A 167 -28.05 -10.38 29.06
C THR A 167 -28.15 -11.84 28.58
N ASP A 168 -27.01 -12.43 28.17
CA ASP A 168 -26.77 -13.87 27.89
C ASP A 168 -27.29 -14.42 26.53
N ALA A 169 -26.60 -15.34 25.84
CA ALA A 169 -25.18 -15.75 25.91
C ALA A 169 -24.73 -16.59 24.67
N SER A 170 -23.42 -16.51 24.36
CA SER A 170 -22.51 -17.54 23.79
C SER A 170 -22.67 -18.14 22.37
N ASN A 171 -21.49 -18.28 21.73
CA ASN A 171 -21.09 -19.17 20.61
C ASN A 171 -21.71 -18.87 19.22
N ASP A 172 -20.98 -18.96 18.09
CA ASP A 172 -19.73 -19.71 17.80
C ASP A 172 -18.52 -18.85 17.36
N ILE A 173 -17.32 -19.43 17.44
CA ILE A 173 -16.07 -18.87 16.88
C ILE A 173 -15.62 -19.71 15.68
N GLN A 174 -15.77 -19.17 14.47
CA GLN A 174 -15.05 -19.61 13.28
C GLN A 174 -14.02 -18.53 12.93
N ALA A 175 -12.72 -18.86 12.98
CA ALA A 175 -11.66 -17.86 12.88
C ALA A 175 -11.52 -17.25 11.47
N ALA A 176 -11.88 -15.97 11.35
CA ALA A 176 -11.52 -15.10 10.22
C ALA A 176 -10.49 -14.06 10.68
N ILE A 177 -9.54 -13.73 9.81
CA ILE A 177 -8.41 -12.83 10.13
C ILE A 177 -8.96 -11.39 10.25
N PRO A 178 -8.64 -10.64 11.33
CA PRO A 178 -9.23 -9.31 11.54
C PRO A 178 -8.66 -8.28 10.57
N ALA A 179 -9.51 -7.78 9.68
CA ALA A 179 -9.32 -6.49 9.01
C ALA A 179 -9.83 -5.38 9.94
N THR A 180 -9.05 -4.33 10.17
CA THR A 180 -9.38 -3.29 11.17
C THR A 180 -10.36 -2.27 10.59
N THR A 181 -11.65 -2.48 10.85
CA THR A 181 -12.78 -1.74 10.29
C THR A 181 -13.29 -0.64 11.24
N PHE A 182 -13.10 0.64 10.92
CA PHE A 182 -13.41 1.78 11.81
C PHE A 182 -14.54 2.68 11.29
N ARG A 183 -15.63 2.84 12.08
CA ARG A 183 -16.79 3.72 11.81
C ARG A 183 -16.72 5.03 12.60
N ASP A 184 -17.19 6.14 12.02
CA ASP A 184 -17.52 7.40 12.73
C ASP A 184 -18.85 8.00 12.24
N ASP A 185 -18.99 8.10 10.92
CA ASP A 185 -20.16 8.60 10.17
C ASP A 185 -21.07 7.47 9.66
N GLY A 186 -20.64 6.22 9.81
CA GLY A 186 -21.23 5.03 9.19
C GLY A 186 -20.35 4.44 8.09
N THR A 187 -19.48 5.25 7.46
CA THR A 187 -18.44 4.78 6.55
C THR A 187 -17.40 3.98 7.33
N ILE A 188 -17.12 2.78 6.84
CA ILE A 188 -16.11 1.90 7.44
C ILE A 188 -14.77 2.21 6.80
N MET A 189 -14.03 3.17 7.35
CA MET A 189 -12.64 3.35 6.95
C MET A 189 -11.85 2.12 7.38
N THR A 190 -11.34 1.40 6.38
CA THR A 190 -10.51 0.21 6.56
C THR A 190 -9.17 0.52 5.93
N ILE A 191 -8.10 0.58 6.73
CA ILE A 191 -6.74 0.72 6.20
C ILE A 191 -6.31 -0.68 5.74
N PRO A 192 -5.98 -0.90 4.45
CA PRO A 192 -5.47 -2.18 3.99
C PRO A 192 -4.15 -2.56 4.68
N LYS A 193 -3.83 -3.87 4.68
CA LYS A 193 -2.45 -4.29 4.92
C LYS A 193 -1.56 -3.84 3.75
N ASP A 194 -0.28 -3.66 4.03
CA ASP A 194 0.74 -3.21 3.07
C ASP A 194 0.49 -1.80 2.48
N THR A 195 -0.35 -0.97 3.12
CA THR A 195 -0.50 0.45 2.78
C THR A 195 0.75 1.23 3.15
N GLU A 196 1.38 1.84 2.15
CA GLU A 196 2.48 2.78 2.30
C GLU A 196 1.92 4.14 2.75
N ILE A 197 2.38 4.67 3.89
CA ILE A 197 1.97 5.96 4.47
C ILE A 197 3.19 6.88 4.51
N MET A 198 3.04 8.09 3.98
CA MET A 198 4.08 9.12 3.98
C MET A 198 3.86 10.07 5.14
N ILE A 199 4.88 10.22 5.99
CA ILE A 199 4.81 11.02 7.23
C ILE A 199 5.94 12.05 7.29
N GLU A 200 5.61 13.23 7.80
CA GLU A 200 6.54 14.33 8.09
C GLU A 200 6.76 14.38 9.60
N LEU A 201 8.00 14.18 10.05
CA LEU A 201 8.37 14.30 11.47
C LEU A 201 8.12 15.73 11.96
N GLN A 202 7.48 15.89 13.12
CA GLN A 202 7.25 17.20 13.72
C GLN A 202 8.45 17.68 14.55
N ASP A 203 9.18 16.73 15.15
CA ASP A 203 10.41 16.94 15.93
C ASP A 203 11.63 16.33 15.22
N GLU A 204 12.80 16.97 15.35
CA GLU A 204 14.05 16.52 14.71
C GLU A 204 14.70 15.35 15.48
N ILE A 205 14.77 14.17 14.85
CA ILE A 205 15.40 12.98 15.42
C ILE A 205 16.89 12.93 15.06
N GLY A 206 17.77 12.91 16.06
CA GLY A 206 19.22 12.92 15.86
C GLY A 206 19.98 12.02 16.84
N THR A 207 21.02 11.34 16.37
CA THR A 207 21.81 10.38 17.20
C THR A 207 22.59 11.00 18.36
N GLN A 208 22.61 12.33 18.48
CA GLN A 208 23.27 13.07 19.57
C GLN A 208 22.27 13.82 20.47
N THR A 209 21.04 14.04 19.99
CA THR A 209 19.98 14.80 20.65
C THR A 209 18.96 13.87 21.30
N THR A 210 18.48 12.89 20.52
CA THR A 210 17.44 11.92 20.88
C THR A 210 18.03 10.68 21.57
N ARG A 211 17.20 9.92 22.28
CA ARG A 211 17.55 8.69 23.01
C ARG A 211 16.67 7.51 22.58
N ALA A 212 17.15 6.29 22.79
CA ALA A 212 16.30 5.10 22.66
C ALA A 212 15.19 5.12 23.73
N GLY A 213 13.96 4.76 23.34
CA GLY A 213 12.74 4.90 24.15
C GLY A 213 12.13 6.30 24.17
N GLU A 214 12.74 7.29 23.50
CA GLU A 214 12.17 8.63 23.34
C GLU A 214 11.06 8.62 22.29
N ARG A 215 9.99 9.39 22.52
CA ARG A 215 8.83 9.47 21.62
C ARG A 215 9.01 10.55 20.56
N PHE A 216 8.36 10.36 19.42
CA PHE A 216 8.22 11.37 18.37
C PHE A 216 6.76 11.42 17.88
N THR A 217 6.36 12.56 17.34
CA THR A 217 5.15 12.68 16.52
C THR A 217 5.50 12.99 15.07
N ALA A 218 4.65 12.51 14.16
CA ALA A 218 4.74 12.79 12.74
C ALA A 218 3.34 13.09 12.18
N LYS A 219 3.22 14.07 11.28
CA LYS A 219 1.99 14.34 10.54
C LYS A 219 1.93 13.44 9.31
N VAL A 220 0.82 12.76 9.06
CA VAL A 220 0.57 12.08 7.80
C VAL A 220 0.32 13.09 6.69
N ILE A 221 1.00 12.88 5.55
CA ILE A 221 0.91 13.69 4.31
C ILE A 221 0.30 12.87 3.16
N SER A 222 0.33 11.53 3.26
CA SER A 222 -0.28 10.62 2.29
C SER A 222 -0.55 9.25 2.94
N PRO A 223 -1.62 8.53 2.57
CA PRO A 223 -2.62 8.86 1.55
C PRO A 223 -3.58 9.98 1.97
N MET A 224 -4.31 10.59 1.02
CA MET A 224 -5.13 11.79 1.27
C MET A 224 -6.24 11.56 2.31
N GLU A 225 -6.75 10.33 2.39
CA GLU A 225 -7.76 9.89 3.34
C GLU A 225 -7.24 9.88 4.79
N LEU A 226 -5.94 10.03 4.97
CA LEU A 226 -5.24 10.14 6.25
C LEU A 226 -4.47 11.47 6.40
N ASP A 227 -4.52 12.42 5.46
CA ASP A 227 -3.81 13.70 5.62
C ASP A 227 -4.26 14.43 6.90
N GLY A 228 -3.29 14.98 7.64
CA GLY A 228 -3.55 15.63 8.92
C GLY A 228 -3.60 14.69 10.13
N ALA A 229 -3.72 13.38 9.94
CA ALA A 229 -3.61 12.43 11.03
C ALA A 229 -2.20 12.48 11.67
N ILE A 230 -2.10 12.17 12.96
CA ILE A 230 -0.85 12.15 13.71
C ILE A 230 -0.43 10.71 13.97
N VAL A 231 0.77 10.34 13.52
CA VAL A 231 1.45 9.11 13.95
C VAL A 231 2.27 9.42 15.19
N GLU A 232 2.09 8.61 16.23
CA GLU A 232 2.98 8.52 17.38
C GLU A 232 3.86 7.27 17.26
N GLY A 233 5.12 7.41 17.67
CA GLY A 233 6.05 6.30 17.77
C GLY A 233 7.15 6.58 18.79
N HIS A 234 8.12 5.67 18.84
CA HIS A 234 9.31 5.82 19.67
C HIS A 234 10.57 5.31 18.97
N VAL A 235 11.73 5.82 19.37
CA VAL A 235 13.01 5.40 18.81
C VAL A 235 13.45 4.10 19.49
N GLU A 236 13.30 2.97 18.79
CA GLU A 236 13.69 1.63 19.28
C GLU A 236 15.22 1.55 19.50
N LYS A 237 16.01 2.07 18.56
CA LYS A 237 17.48 1.98 18.60
C LYS A 237 18.15 3.23 18.07
N ILE A 238 19.21 3.66 18.75
CA ILE A 238 20.17 4.66 18.26
C ILE A 238 21.58 4.07 18.33
N GLN A 239 22.32 4.15 17.22
CA GLN A 239 23.75 3.89 17.16
C GLN A 239 24.48 5.17 16.75
N ILE A 240 25.27 5.72 17.66
CA ILE A 240 26.12 6.89 17.42
C ILE A 240 27.29 6.46 16.50
N PRO A 241 27.65 7.23 15.46
CA PRO A 241 28.80 6.93 14.61
C PRO A 241 30.11 6.97 15.38
N GLY A 242 30.96 5.96 15.18
CA GLY A 242 32.24 5.84 15.87
C GLY A 242 33.30 6.82 15.34
N ARG A 243 34.13 7.37 16.23
CA ARG A 243 35.17 8.40 15.93
C ARG A 243 36.15 8.07 14.80
N ILE A 244 36.27 6.80 14.39
CA ILE A 244 37.22 6.32 13.38
C ILE A 244 36.46 5.68 12.20
N LYS A 245 35.42 4.89 12.48
CA LYS A 245 34.51 4.24 11.53
C LYS A 245 33.16 3.98 12.19
N GLY A 246 32.12 3.91 11.38
CA GLY A 246 30.74 3.61 11.75
C GLY A 246 29.79 4.63 11.12
N ALA A 247 28.71 4.15 10.51
CA ALA A 247 27.59 5.01 10.16
C ALA A 247 26.78 5.33 11.44
N ALA A 248 26.00 6.40 11.41
CA ALA A 248 24.90 6.55 12.35
C ALA A 248 23.81 5.52 12.00
N GLU A 249 23.14 4.94 12.99
CA GLU A 249 21.93 4.14 12.77
C GLU A 249 20.80 4.65 13.66
N VAL A 250 19.59 4.71 13.12
CA VAL A 250 18.35 4.99 13.85
C VAL A 250 17.31 3.96 13.41
N GLN A 251 16.62 3.36 14.38
CA GLN A 251 15.47 2.50 14.14
C GLN A 251 14.26 3.08 14.87
N LEU A 252 13.16 3.26 14.14
CA LEU A 252 11.91 3.80 14.67
C LEU A 252 10.89 2.67 14.80
N SER A 253 10.16 2.67 15.91
CA SER A 253 8.89 1.94 16.06
C SER A 253 7.74 2.93 15.88
N PHE A 254 6.65 2.45 15.27
CA PHE A 254 5.39 3.16 15.18
C PHE A 254 4.38 2.44 16.07
N ASP A 255 3.61 3.21 16.85
CA ASP A 255 2.75 2.66 17.89
C ASP A 255 1.27 2.93 17.59
N ARG A 256 0.94 4.18 17.23
CA ARG A 256 -0.44 4.67 17.13
C ARG A 256 -0.63 5.66 16.00
N LEU A 257 -1.76 5.57 15.30
CA LEU A 257 -2.24 6.55 14.34
C LEU A 257 -3.51 7.20 14.91
N ILE A 258 -3.48 8.52 15.08
CA ILE A 258 -4.58 9.34 15.58
C ILE A 258 -5.18 10.07 14.38
N LEU A 259 -6.41 9.72 14.01
CA LEU A 259 -7.12 10.31 12.87
C LEU A 259 -7.99 11.49 13.28
N SER A 260 -8.45 11.53 14.54
CA SER A 260 -9.16 12.66 15.15
C SER A 260 -9.11 12.55 16.68
N ASP A 261 -9.54 13.59 17.40
CA ASP A 261 -9.58 13.66 18.87
C ASP A 261 -10.19 12.42 19.55
N THR A 262 -11.17 11.79 18.91
CA THR A 262 -11.88 10.59 19.40
C THR A 262 -11.44 9.29 18.71
N ARG A 263 -10.71 9.36 17.59
CA ARG A 263 -10.35 8.20 16.76
C ARG A 263 -8.85 7.98 16.73
N TRP A 264 -8.43 6.83 17.25
CA TRP A 264 -7.07 6.31 17.08
C TRP A 264 -7.08 4.81 16.80
N SER A 265 -6.00 4.32 16.20
CA SER A 265 -5.75 2.91 15.89
C SER A 265 -4.31 2.53 16.23
N ASN A 266 -4.06 1.25 16.56
CA ASN A 266 -2.71 0.72 16.64
C ASN A 266 -2.09 0.75 15.24
N PHE A 267 -0.88 1.28 15.10
CA PHE A 267 -0.24 1.45 13.79
C PHE A 267 1.14 0.80 13.75
N ASN A 268 1.17 -0.49 13.37
CA ASN A 268 2.40 -1.25 13.21
C ASN A 268 2.93 -1.06 11.78
N GLY A 269 4.00 -0.29 11.61
CA GLY A 269 4.69 -0.08 10.33
C GLY A 269 6.16 -0.49 10.37
N VAL A 270 6.77 -0.63 9.19
CA VAL A 270 8.24 -0.69 9.02
C VAL A 270 8.63 0.51 8.18
N LEU A 271 9.66 1.24 8.59
CA LEU A 271 10.21 2.37 7.84
C LEU A 271 10.81 1.85 6.52
N THR A 272 10.16 2.09 5.38
CA THR A 272 10.66 1.65 4.07
C THR A 272 11.66 2.64 3.47
N GLU A 273 11.45 3.93 3.75
CA GLU A 273 12.18 5.04 3.14
C GLU A 273 12.25 6.24 4.11
N VAL A 274 13.34 7.00 4.02
CA VAL A 274 13.46 8.35 4.59
C VAL A 274 13.75 9.30 3.44
N MET A 275 13.05 10.43 3.42
CA MET A 275 13.03 11.37 2.31
C MET A 275 13.91 12.58 2.66
N PRO A 276 15.12 12.72 2.08
CA PRO A 276 16.10 13.69 2.56
C PRO A 276 15.67 15.13 2.27
N VAL A 277 15.27 15.82 3.34
CA VAL A 277 15.08 17.27 3.40
C VAL A 277 16.43 18.00 3.47
N LYS A 278 16.42 19.31 3.18
CA LYS A 278 17.66 20.11 3.08
C LYS A 278 18.33 20.30 4.44
N GLY A 279 19.31 19.44 4.74
CA GLY A 279 20.03 19.39 6.02
C GLY A 279 20.09 17.98 6.63
N ASP A 280 19.22 17.07 6.17
CA ASP A 280 19.23 15.67 6.59
C ASP A 280 20.53 14.94 6.19
N ASN A 281 20.92 13.99 7.03
CA ASN A 281 22.13 13.19 6.93
C ASN A 281 21.83 11.70 6.69
N VAL A 282 20.58 11.26 6.50
CA VAL A 282 20.27 9.88 6.11
C VAL A 282 20.79 9.58 4.70
N LYS A 283 21.31 8.36 4.51
CA LYS A 283 21.90 7.86 3.26
C LYS A 283 21.12 6.69 2.65
N ARG A 284 20.53 5.83 3.48
CA ARG A 284 19.74 4.67 3.06
C ARG A 284 18.86 4.18 4.22
N VAL A 285 17.83 3.43 3.89
CA VAL A 285 17.09 2.57 4.83
C VAL A 285 17.33 1.11 4.44
N SER A 286 17.23 0.17 5.39
CA SER A 286 17.28 -1.27 5.11
C SER A 286 15.88 -1.91 5.14
N ASN A 287 15.77 -3.15 4.67
CA ASN A 287 14.48 -3.87 4.61
C ASN A 287 13.84 -4.07 6.00
N GLU A 288 14.65 -4.00 7.06
CA GLU A 288 14.26 -4.10 8.47
C GLU A 288 13.92 -2.72 9.11
N GLY A 289 13.90 -1.64 8.31
CA GLY A 289 13.54 -0.30 8.75
C GLY A 289 14.59 0.44 9.59
N THR A 290 15.86 0.02 9.52
CA THR A 290 16.97 0.81 10.09
C THR A 290 17.42 1.86 9.08
N ALA A 291 17.33 3.14 9.47
CA ALA A 291 17.89 4.26 8.72
C ALA A 291 19.39 4.40 9.04
N PHE A 292 20.22 4.57 8.01
CA PHE A 292 21.67 4.73 8.13
C PHE A 292 22.08 6.14 7.69
N GLY A 293 22.82 6.84 8.54
CA GLY A 293 23.41 8.14 8.22
C GLY A 293 24.61 8.06 7.26
N GLN A 294 25.03 9.22 6.75
CA GLN A 294 26.27 9.38 6.00
C GLN A 294 27.52 9.11 6.89
N ASN A 295 28.61 8.68 6.25
CA ASN A 295 29.88 8.41 6.96
C ASN A 295 30.63 9.72 7.24
N SER A 296 30.66 10.17 8.50
CA SER A 296 31.45 11.32 8.93
C SER A 296 32.95 11.00 9.02
N VAL A 297 33.66 11.03 7.89
CA VAL A 297 35.13 10.97 7.86
C VAL A 297 35.66 12.39 8.13
N LYS A 298 36.21 12.63 9.33
CA LYS A 298 36.87 13.91 9.63
C LYS A 298 38.19 14.01 8.86
N GLY A 299 38.31 15.02 8.01
CA GLY A 299 39.47 15.23 7.11
C GLY A 299 40.79 15.68 7.76
N ASP A 300 40.91 15.65 9.10
CA ASP A 300 42.15 16.05 9.80
C ASP A 300 43.06 14.84 10.01
N ALA A 301 43.85 14.49 8.99
CA ALA A 301 44.83 13.41 9.05
C ALA A 301 46.02 13.57 8.08
N ILE A 302 46.49 14.81 7.84
CA ILE A 302 47.76 15.15 7.17
C ILE A 302 48.43 16.27 7.96
#